data_AF-T1FJI4-F1
#
_entry.id   AF-T1FJI4-F1
#
_cell.length_a   1.000
_cell.length_b   1.000
_cell.length_c   1.000
_cell.angle_alpha   90.00
_cell.angle_beta   90.00
_cell.angle_gamma   90.00
#
_symmetry.space_group_name_H-M   'P 1'
#
loop_
_entity.id
_entity.type
_entity.pdbx_description
1 polymer ?
#
loop_
_entity_poly.entity_id
_entity_poly.type
_entity_poly.pdbx_seq_one_letter_code
_entity_poly.pdbx_strand_id
1 'polypeptide(L)'
;MCSDGWTEEHSTGVCRHMGYSGSNNTKIISKFGVEYALRITDEVKSGASLFMSNFKPTSNCTSGQYIAVSCDHEACGKRDGSYDLKDSYIKNGKIAKLSGWPWHAQVYAIDDDIEGRCGGSIVSDRWILTAAHCIK
;
A
#
# COMPACT_ATOMS: atom_id res chain seq x y z
N MET A 1 -12.71 1.77 -4.23
CA MET A 1 -13.33 3.04 -3.80
C MET A 1 -14.51 3.33 -4.71
N CYS A 2 -15.63 3.81 -4.17
CA CYS A 2 -16.77 4.27 -4.97
C CYS A 2 -16.40 5.52 -5.78
N SER A 3 -16.97 5.67 -6.97
CA SER A 3 -16.83 6.90 -7.77
C SER A 3 -17.74 8.04 -7.31
N ASP A 4 -18.73 7.75 -6.47
CA ASP A 4 -19.68 8.76 -5.97
C ASP A 4 -18.92 9.86 -5.19
N GLY A 5 -18.99 11.10 -5.67
CA GLY A 5 -18.32 12.26 -5.05
C GLY A 5 -16.79 12.25 -5.18
N TRP A 6 -16.20 11.37 -5.99
CA TRP A 6 -14.75 11.30 -6.15
C TRP A 6 -14.21 12.44 -7.02
N THR A 7 -13.06 13.01 -6.64
CA THR A 7 -12.39 14.09 -7.38
C THR A 7 -10.89 13.79 -7.55
N GLU A 8 -10.22 14.55 -8.42
CA GLU A 8 -8.77 14.43 -8.62
C GLU A 8 -7.95 14.74 -7.36
N GLU A 9 -8.46 15.61 -6.49
CA GLU A 9 -7.84 15.89 -5.19
C GLU A 9 -7.81 14.65 -4.29
N HIS A 10 -8.89 13.85 -4.31
CA HIS A 10 -8.92 12.57 -3.61
C HIS A 10 -7.90 11.59 -4.17
N SER A 11 -7.79 11.49 -5.51
CA SER A 11 -6.77 10.65 -6.16
C SER A 11 -5.35 11.06 -5.76
N THR A 12 -5.07 12.36 -5.80
CA THR A 12 -3.78 12.92 -5.41
C THR A 12 -3.52 12.67 -3.93
N GLY A 13 -4.53 12.83 -3.07
CA GLY A 13 -4.45 12.56 -1.64
C GLY A 13 -4.11 11.10 -1.34
N VAL A 14 -4.77 10.15 -2.01
CA VAL A 14 -4.47 8.71 -1.85
C VAL A 14 -3.04 8.41 -2.27
N CYS A 15 -2.61 8.87 -3.44
CA CYS A 15 -1.26 8.63 -3.92
C CYS A 15 -0.20 9.22 -2.99
N ARG A 16 -0.41 10.46 -2.51
CA ARG A 16 0.45 11.09 -1.51
C ARG A 16 0.43 10.40 -0.17
N HIS A 17 -0.69 9.83 0.24
CA HIS A 17 -0.72 9.05 1.47
C HIS A 17 0.09 7.75 1.32
N MET A 18 0.05 7.12 0.14
CA MET A 18 0.79 5.89 -0.18
C MET A 18 2.29 6.09 -0.42
N GLY A 19 2.80 7.33 -0.46
CA GLY A 19 4.23 7.62 -0.64
C GLY A 19 4.61 8.24 -1.99
N TYR A 20 3.66 8.40 -2.91
CA TYR A 20 3.92 8.96 -4.25
C TYR A 20 3.77 10.49 -4.27
N SER A 21 4.33 11.18 -5.26
CA SER A 21 4.19 12.64 -5.42
C SER A 21 2.75 13.10 -5.68
N GLY A 22 1.97 12.27 -6.38
CA GLY A 22 0.62 12.59 -6.83
C GLY A 22 0.00 11.48 -7.67
N SER A 23 -1.17 11.78 -8.24
CA SER A 23 -1.87 10.89 -9.18
C SER A 23 -1.64 11.32 -10.62
N ASN A 24 -1.36 10.35 -11.49
CA ASN A 24 -1.22 10.56 -12.93
C ASN A 24 -2.57 10.35 -13.66
N ASN A 25 -3.35 9.34 -13.26
CA ASN A 25 -4.60 9.01 -13.96
C ASN A 25 -5.65 8.47 -12.99
N THR A 26 -6.91 8.82 -13.23
CA THR A 26 -8.06 8.25 -12.52
C THR A 26 -9.06 7.72 -13.55
N LYS A 27 -9.41 6.45 -13.46
CA LYS A 27 -10.39 5.82 -14.34
C LYS A 27 -11.61 5.37 -13.55
N ILE A 28 -12.79 5.65 -14.10
CA ILE A 28 -14.03 5.03 -13.63
C ILE A 28 -14.15 3.65 -14.28
N ILE A 29 -14.35 2.63 -13.46
CA ILE A 29 -14.49 1.24 -13.87
C ILE A 29 -15.80 0.67 -13.35
N SER A 30 -16.41 -0.21 -14.13
CA SER A 30 -17.54 -1.03 -13.71
C SER A 30 -16.99 -2.38 -13.26
N LYS A 31 -17.21 -2.76 -12.00
CA LYS A 31 -16.80 -4.06 -11.46
C LYS A 31 -18.01 -4.77 -10.87
N PHE A 32 -18.29 -5.96 -11.39
CA PHE A 32 -19.37 -6.82 -10.87
C PHE A 32 -18.85 -7.64 -9.68
N GLY A 33 -19.69 -7.84 -8.66
CA GLY A 33 -19.37 -8.69 -7.50
C GLY A 33 -18.41 -8.08 -6.47
N VAL A 34 -18.40 -6.76 -6.29
CA VAL A 34 -17.62 -6.14 -5.21
C VAL A 34 -18.37 -6.29 -3.89
N GLU A 35 -17.87 -7.16 -3.02
CA GLU A 35 -18.48 -7.42 -1.70
C GLU A 35 -18.15 -6.32 -0.67
N TYR A 36 -16.99 -5.67 -0.82
CA TYR A 36 -16.54 -4.59 0.06
C TYR A 36 -15.95 -3.44 -0.75
N ALA A 37 -16.48 -2.25 -0.50
CA ALA A 37 -16.00 -0.99 -1.06
C ALA A 37 -15.86 0.07 0.04
N LEU A 38 -15.26 1.19 -0.33
CA LEU A 38 -15.10 2.35 0.52
C LEU A 38 -15.70 3.55 -0.19
N ARG A 39 -16.50 4.35 0.52
CA ARG A 39 -17.06 5.62 0.04
C ARG A 39 -16.46 6.80 0.81
N ILE A 40 -16.39 7.96 0.16
CA ILE A 40 -15.95 9.21 0.80
C ILE A 40 -17.01 9.65 1.83
N THR A 41 -16.57 10.24 2.93
CA THR A 41 -17.42 10.90 3.92
C THR A 41 -17.47 12.41 3.68
N ASP A 42 -18.60 13.03 4.01
CA ASP A 42 -18.73 14.50 3.96
C ASP A 42 -17.87 15.21 5.03
N GLU A 43 -17.37 14.47 6.02
CA GLU A 43 -16.40 14.96 7.01
C GLU A 43 -14.99 15.00 6.39
N VAL A 44 -14.48 16.20 6.09
CA VAL A 44 -13.08 16.38 5.64
C VAL A 44 -12.18 16.47 6.87
N LYS A 45 -11.56 15.35 7.25
CA LYS A 45 -10.49 15.34 8.25
C LYS A 45 -9.16 15.60 7.56
N SER A 46 -8.53 16.72 7.92
CA SER A 46 -7.27 17.18 7.38
C SER A 46 -6.08 16.64 8.19
N GLY A 47 -4.96 16.42 7.50
CA GLY A 47 -3.72 15.88 8.07
C GLY A 47 -3.42 14.44 7.61
N ALA A 48 -2.14 14.15 7.40
CA ALA A 48 -1.69 12.88 6.81
C ALA A 48 -2.12 11.64 7.62
N SER A 49 -2.17 11.75 8.95
CA SER A 49 -2.59 10.67 9.86
C SER A 49 -4.10 10.37 9.79
N LEU A 50 -4.92 11.37 9.45
CA LEU A 50 -6.38 11.26 9.44
C LEU A 50 -6.96 11.03 8.05
N PHE A 51 -6.15 11.09 6.99
CA PHE A 51 -6.62 10.97 5.60
C PHE A 51 -7.49 9.72 5.36
N MET A 52 -7.08 8.56 5.90
CA MET A 52 -7.83 7.31 5.75
C MET A 52 -9.18 7.30 6.49
N SER A 53 -9.36 8.18 7.48
CA SER A 53 -10.62 8.30 8.22
C SER A 53 -11.73 9.02 7.43
N ASN A 54 -11.39 9.58 6.26
CA ASN A 54 -12.34 10.16 5.31
C ASN A 54 -13.09 9.11 4.48
N PHE A 55 -12.84 7.82 4.74
CA PHE A 55 -13.45 6.71 4.01
C PHE A 55 -14.23 5.79 4.94
N LYS A 56 -15.45 5.42 4.55
CA LYS A 56 -16.28 4.46 5.28
C LYS A 56 -16.55 3.20 4.44
N PRO A 57 -16.53 2.01 5.06
CA PRO A 57 -16.98 0.78 4.41
C PRO A 57 -18.41 0.90 3.87
N THR A 58 -18.64 0.29 2.72
CA THR A 58 -19.95 0.13 2.09
C THR A 58 -19.98 -1.17 1.28
N SER A 59 -21.15 -1.78 1.17
CA SER A 59 -21.35 -2.98 0.34
C SER A 59 -21.60 -2.65 -1.14
N ASN A 60 -22.01 -1.42 -1.46
CA ASN A 60 -22.23 -0.96 -2.82
C ASN A 60 -21.96 0.55 -2.98
N CYS A 61 -21.86 0.97 -4.23
CA CYS A 61 -21.76 2.37 -4.64
C CYS A 61 -23.07 2.77 -5.31
N THR A 62 -23.55 4.00 -5.12
CA THR A 62 -24.84 4.46 -5.65
C THR A 62 -24.85 4.43 -7.18
N SER A 63 -23.74 4.82 -7.79
CA SER A 63 -23.51 4.74 -9.24
C SER A 63 -23.26 3.32 -9.77
N GLY A 64 -23.01 2.32 -8.90
CA GLY A 64 -22.52 1.00 -9.31
C GLY A 64 -21.11 1.05 -9.96
N GLN A 65 -20.42 2.17 -9.83
CA GLN A 65 -19.12 2.44 -10.45
C GLN A 65 -18.05 2.66 -9.38
N TYR A 66 -16.80 2.39 -9.76
CA TYR A 66 -15.65 2.43 -8.88
C TYR A 66 -14.52 3.21 -9.55
N ILE A 67 -13.59 3.72 -8.75
CA ILE A 67 -12.39 4.40 -9.27
C ILE A 67 -11.16 3.51 -9.15
N ALA A 68 -10.35 3.56 -10.21
CA ALA A 68 -9.00 3.04 -10.26
C ALA A 68 -8.04 4.22 -10.39
N VAL A 69 -7.17 4.42 -9.39
CA VAL A 69 -6.18 5.49 -9.36
C VAL A 69 -4.82 4.93 -9.76
N SER A 70 -4.16 5.62 -10.68
CA SER A 70 -2.75 5.40 -11.03
C SER A 70 -1.94 6.55 -10.44
N CYS A 71 -0.97 6.22 -9.58
CA CYS A 71 -0.05 7.18 -9.00
C CYS A 71 1.11 7.47 -9.93
N ASP A 72 1.80 8.58 -9.68
CA ASP A 72 3.04 8.91 -10.37
C ASP A 72 4.05 7.77 -10.23
N HIS A 73 4.84 7.55 -11.29
CA HIS A 73 5.72 6.40 -11.35
C HIS A 73 6.99 6.63 -10.51
N GLU A 74 7.07 5.97 -9.36
CA GLU A 74 8.35 5.77 -8.68
C GLU A 74 8.94 4.42 -9.07
N ALA A 75 10.23 4.41 -9.44
CA ALA A 75 10.91 3.17 -9.79
C ALA A 75 11.04 2.28 -8.53
N CYS A 76 10.36 1.14 -8.52
CA CYS A 76 10.39 0.18 -7.43
C CYS A 76 10.89 -1.21 -7.90
N GLY A 77 11.18 -2.11 -6.95
CA GLY A 77 11.51 -3.51 -7.26
C GLY A 77 12.83 -3.76 -8.01
N LYS A 78 13.65 -2.72 -8.23
CA LYS A 78 14.95 -2.85 -8.88
C LYS A 78 16.01 -3.31 -7.88
N ARG A 79 16.80 -4.30 -8.29
CA ARG A 79 18.05 -4.65 -7.62
C ARG A 79 19.20 -4.00 -8.34
N ASP A 80 20.33 -3.88 -7.66
CA ASP A 80 21.58 -3.67 -8.37
C ASP A 80 21.82 -4.85 -9.34
N GLY A 81 22.31 -4.57 -10.54
CA GLY A 81 22.46 -5.53 -11.64
C GLY A 81 23.55 -6.57 -11.41
N SER A 82 24.32 -6.44 -10.33
CA SER A 82 25.41 -7.35 -9.92
C SER A 82 24.92 -8.65 -9.24
N TYR A 83 23.60 -8.81 -9.04
CA TYR A 83 23.03 -9.93 -8.28
C TYR A 83 22.53 -11.04 -9.22
N ASP A 84 23.26 -12.16 -9.23
CA ASP A 84 22.86 -13.38 -9.96
C ASP A 84 21.68 -14.05 -9.25
N LEU A 85 20.54 -14.17 -9.96
CA LEU A 85 19.28 -14.73 -9.44
C LEU A 85 19.24 -16.26 -9.48
N LYS A 86 20.35 -16.92 -9.77
CA LYS A 86 20.45 -18.37 -9.82
C LYS A 86 20.43 -18.97 -8.41
N ASP A 87 19.19 -19.06 -7.92
CA ASP A 87 18.62 -19.81 -6.79
C ASP A 87 18.91 -19.37 -5.35
N SER A 88 17.84 -19.00 -4.62
CA SER A 88 17.39 -19.72 -3.42
C SER A 88 16.17 -19.01 -2.78
N TYR A 89 15.02 -19.68 -2.74
CA TYR A 89 13.81 -19.19 -2.05
C TYR A 89 13.61 -19.85 -0.68
N ILE A 90 14.72 -19.98 0.07
CA ILE A 90 14.78 -20.39 1.48
C ILE A 90 14.54 -21.90 1.73
N LYS A 91 15.10 -22.36 2.86
CA LYS A 91 15.69 -23.66 3.23
C LYS A 91 17.01 -24.00 2.50
N ASN A 92 18.10 -24.07 3.30
CA ASN A 92 19.52 -24.05 2.91
C ASN A 92 19.96 -22.78 2.15
N GLY A 93 19.32 -21.65 2.44
CA GLY A 93 19.69 -20.35 1.91
C GLY A 93 21.05 -19.86 2.40
N LYS A 94 21.58 -18.82 1.75
CA LYS A 94 22.85 -18.15 2.11
C LYS A 94 22.57 -16.77 2.69
N ILE A 95 23.53 -16.24 3.45
CA ILE A 95 23.47 -14.86 3.95
C ILE A 95 23.33 -13.92 2.74
N ALA A 96 22.30 -13.07 2.77
CA ALA A 96 22.10 -12.06 1.75
C ALA A 96 23.21 -11.00 1.84
N LYS A 97 23.71 -10.55 0.69
CA LYS A 97 24.61 -9.38 0.66
C LYS A 97 23.81 -8.13 1.04
N LEU A 98 24.49 -7.18 1.67
CA LEU A 98 23.94 -5.85 1.91
C LEU A 98 23.35 -5.28 0.62
N SER A 99 22.18 -4.64 0.71
CA SER A 99 21.44 -4.05 -0.42
C SER A 99 20.95 -5.03 -1.50
N GLY A 100 21.10 -6.35 -1.33
CA GLY A 100 20.62 -7.32 -2.31
C GLY A 100 19.10 -7.45 -2.41
N TRP A 101 18.42 -7.08 -1.33
CA TRP A 101 16.97 -7.04 -1.21
C TRP A 101 16.59 -5.71 -0.56
N PRO A 102 16.68 -4.59 -1.31
CA PRO A 102 16.61 -3.25 -0.72
C PRO A 102 15.25 -2.94 -0.09
N TRP A 103 14.21 -3.69 -0.46
CA TRP A 103 12.88 -3.62 0.13
C TRP A 103 12.72 -4.46 1.40
N HIS A 104 13.67 -5.31 1.79
CA HIS A 104 13.50 -6.15 2.97
C HIS A 104 13.57 -5.32 4.25
N ALA A 105 12.53 -5.41 5.08
CA ALA A 105 12.48 -4.80 6.40
C ALA A 105 12.23 -5.86 7.47
N GLN A 106 12.71 -5.58 8.68
CA GLN A 106 12.37 -6.34 9.87
C GLN A 106 11.45 -5.48 10.75
N VAL A 107 10.30 -6.04 11.09
CA VAL A 107 9.28 -5.44 11.94
C VAL A 107 9.43 -6.02 13.35
N TYR A 108 9.45 -5.15 14.36
CA TYR A 108 9.60 -5.50 15.77
C TYR A 108 8.48 -4.83 16.58
N ALA A 109 7.89 -5.57 17.53
CA ALA A 109 7.11 -4.99 18.61
C ALA A 109 8.08 -4.39 19.66
N ILE A 110 7.75 -3.22 20.19
CA ILE A 110 8.64 -2.47 21.10
C ILE A 110 8.74 -3.13 22.49
N ASP A 111 7.70 -3.88 22.90
CA ASP A 111 7.58 -4.43 24.25
C ASP A 111 7.84 -5.95 24.36
N ASP A 112 8.23 -6.61 23.26
CA ASP A 112 8.38 -8.07 23.22
C ASP A 112 9.82 -8.50 22.98
N ASP A 113 10.35 -9.29 23.92
CA ASP A 113 11.78 -9.57 24.09
C ASP A 113 12.31 -10.65 23.14
N ILE A 114 11.79 -10.72 21.89
CA ILE A 114 12.22 -11.50 20.69
C ILE A 114 11.03 -12.13 19.93
N GLU A 115 9.86 -12.35 20.57
CA GLU A 115 8.74 -13.12 19.97
C GLU A 115 7.92 -12.37 18.90
N GLY A 116 8.03 -11.04 18.81
CA GLY A 116 7.31 -10.20 17.85
C GLY A 116 8.02 -9.92 16.53
N ARG A 117 8.97 -10.76 16.10
CA ARG A 117 9.80 -10.51 14.90
C ARG A 117 9.11 -10.98 13.63
N CYS A 118 8.71 -10.02 12.79
CA CYS A 118 8.13 -10.30 11.47
C CYS A 118 8.92 -9.69 10.32
N GLY A 119 8.84 -10.32 9.15
CA GLY A 119 9.32 -9.71 7.92
C GLY A 119 8.39 -8.60 7.44
N GLY A 120 8.96 -7.66 6.69
CA GLY A 120 8.23 -6.64 5.97
C GLY A 120 8.85 -6.35 4.61
N SER A 121 8.07 -5.71 3.74
CA SER A 121 8.54 -5.17 2.46
C SER A 121 8.28 -3.68 2.40
N ILE A 122 9.32 -2.88 2.19
CA ILE A 122 9.22 -1.46 1.91
C ILE A 122 8.54 -1.31 0.55
N VAL A 123 7.37 -0.67 0.53
CA VAL A 123 6.61 -0.42 -0.70
C VAL A 123 6.63 1.05 -1.12
N SER A 124 7.00 1.94 -0.19
CA SER A 124 7.30 3.36 -0.42
C SER A 124 8.11 3.93 0.73
N ASP A 125 8.42 5.23 0.67
CA ASP A 125 9.16 5.97 1.70
C ASP A 125 8.51 5.94 3.10
N ARG A 126 7.21 5.66 3.18
CA ARG A 126 6.40 5.71 4.40
C ARG A 126 5.66 4.43 4.75
N TRP A 127 5.68 3.41 3.89
CA TRP A 127 4.90 2.20 4.08
C TRP A 127 5.74 0.93 4.01
N ILE A 128 5.52 0.08 5.02
CA ILE A 128 5.97 -1.31 5.05
C ILE A 128 4.73 -2.21 4.97
N LEU A 129 4.73 -3.13 4.01
CA LEU A 129 3.76 -4.21 3.92
C LEU A 129 4.24 -5.39 4.78
N THR A 130 3.36 -5.92 5.64
CA THR A 130 3.63 -7.11 6.47
C THR A 130 2.38 -8.00 6.56
N ALA A 131 2.49 -9.16 7.22
CA ALA A 131 1.37 -10.05 7.43
C ALA A 131 0.48 -9.56 8.58
N ALA A 132 -0.84 -9.70 8.44
CA ALA A 132 -1.79 -9.23 9.45
C ALA A 132 -1.55 -9.86 10.84
N HIS A 133 -1.18 -11.14 10.90
CA HIS A 133 -0.90 -11.82 12.17
C HIS A 133 0.36 -11.32 12.90
N CYS A 134 1.17 -10.48 12.27
CA CYS A 134 2.33 -9.84 12.89
C CYS A 134 1.95 -8.67 13.78
N ILE A 135 0.76 -8.11 13.58
CA ILE A 135 0.20 -7.00 14.35
C ILE A 135 -0.93 -7.59 15.18
N LYS A 136 -0.64 -7.88 16.46
CA LYS A 136 -1.62 -8.35 17.44
C LYS A 136 -2.30 -7.17 18.14
#